data_AF-A0A0A6PFU6-F1
#
_entry.id   AF-A0A0A6PFU6-F1
#
_cell.length_a   1.000
_cell.length_b   1.000
_cell.length_c   1.000
_cell.angle_alpha   90.00
_cell.angle_beta   90.00
_cell.angle_gamma   90.00
#
_symmetry.space_group_name_H-M   'P 1'
#
loop_
_entity.id
_entity.type
_entity.pdbx_description
1 polymer ?
#
loop_
_entity_poly.entity_id
_entity_poly.type
_entity_poly.pdbx_seq_one_letter_code
_entity_poly.pdbx_strand_id
1 'polypeptide(L)'
;MKKTEKSSKIKWHELFGQLLQDLLSPVDIEVLPESPLMSESPKVDVLLLKRDSSQWTTAQLALLPDGVRDTKATDILLEFKYSESLSDDAVQQTLTYDFLHRKHKEKKREEVQSFLLSATKPQKSTLKKLGYKSTNIPGVYRSQFRLIRQVVLLSLNELANEPHNAFVKCFRGKSFCAQKLLPLKPVIAKRKKKRLICWNRVDY
;
A
#
# COMPACT_ATOMS: atom_id res chain seq x y z
N MET A 1 -2.93 3.22 44.79
CA MET A 1 -2.42 2.54 43.58
C MET A 1 -2.68 3.43 42.37
N LYS A 2 -1.64 3.94 41.72
CA LYS A 2 -1.78 4.69 40.45
C LYS A 2 -1.97 3.68 39.31
N LYS A 3 -3.12 3.72 38.64
CA LYS A 3 -3.33 3.02 37.36
C LYS A 3 -2.37 3.64 36.35
N THR A 4 -1.40 2.87 35.87
CA THR A 4 -0.60 3.24 34.70
C THR A 4 -1.48 3.16 33.47
N GLU A 5 -1.76 4.31 32.85
CA GLU A 5 -2.36 4.37 31.52
C GLU A 5 -1.44 3.64 30.53
N LYS A 6 -1.90 2.53 29.97
CA LYS A 6 -1.24 1.88 28.83
C LYS A 6 -1.23 2.89 27.68
N SER A 7 -0.04 3.35 27.26
CA SER A 7 0.06 4.20 26.06
C SER A 7 -0.56 3.46 24.89
N SER A 8 -1.55 4.04 24.23
CA SER A 8 -2.16 3.46 23.04
C SER A 8 -1.09 3.28 21.96
N LYS A 9 -0.86 2.04 21.53
CA LYS A 9 0.07 1.74 20.44
C LYS A 9 -0.48 2.38 19.17
N ILE A 10 0.32 3.20 18.49
CA ILE A 10 -0.07 3.81 17.21
C ILE A 10 -0.45 2.71 16.22
N LYS A 11 -1.64 2.81 15.63
CA LYS A 11 -2.13 1.93 14.57
C LYS A 11 -1.58 2.40 13.23
N TRP A 12 -0.36 1.96 12.93
CA TRP A 12 0.38 2.41 11.76
C TRP A 12 -0.30 2.09 10.43
N HIS A 13 -1.04 0.99 10.35
CA HIS A 13 -1.80 0.58 9.18
C HIS A 13 -2.98 1.53 8.91
N GLU A 14 -3.70 1.96 9.93
CA GLU A 14 -4.77 2.97 9.79
C GLU A 14 -4.21 4.31 9.29
N LEU A 15 -3.11 4.78 9.87
CA LEU A 15 -2.46 6.03 9.44
C LEU A 15 -1.97 5.93 7.98
N PHE A 16 -1.36 4.80 7.62
CA PHE A 16 -0.93 4.53 6.26
C PHE A 16 -2.11 4.51 5.29
N GLY A 17 -3.20 3.84 5.66
CA GLY A 17 -4.41 3.77 4.86
C GLY A 17 -5.07 5.13 4.65
N GLN A 18 -5.18 5.95 5.69
CA GLN A 18 -5.73 7.31 5.57
C GLN A 18 -4.90 8.18 4.63
N LEU A 19 -3.57 8.13 4.74
CA LEU A 19 -2.69 8.88 3.85
C LEU A 19 -2.91 8.48 2.39
N LEU A 20 -3.02 7.17 2.13
CA LEU A 20 -3.26 6.67 0.77
C LEU A 20 -4.63 7.08 0.27
N GLN A 21 -5.66 7.02 1.10
CA GLN A 21 -7.01 7.48 0.73
C GLN A 21 -6.99 8.97 0.34
N ASP A 22 -6.35 9.82 1.12
CA ASP A 22 -6.23 11.26 0.83
C ASP A 22 -5.47 11.55 -0.48
N LEU A 23 -4.44 10.74 -0.78
CA LEU A 23 -3.61 10.91 -1.99
C LEU A 23 -4.25 10.35 -3.25
N LEU A 24 -4.90 9.18 -3.16
CA LEU A 24 -5.28 8.37 -4.30
C LEU A 24 -6.75 8.54 -4.72
N SER A 25 -7.66 8.83 -3.79
CA SER A 25 -9.07 9.10 -4.12
C SER A 25 -9.25 10.25 -5.13
N PRO A 26 -8.44 11.33 -5.13
CA PRO A 26 -8.52 12.41 -6.14
C PRO A 26 -8.10 12.01 -7.56
N VAL A 27 -7.58 10.80 -7.78
CA VAL A 27 -7.22 10.24 -9.09
C VAL A 27 -7.99 8.94 -9.38
N ASP A 28 -9.16 8.79 -8.78
CA ASP A 28 -10.11 7.69 -9.01
C ASP A 28 -9.50 6.31 -8.73
N ILE A 29 -8.73 6.24 -7.64
CA ILE A 29 -8.32 4.97 -7.02
C ILE A 29 -9.05 4.89 -5.69
N GLU A 30 -9.92 3.89 -5.57
CA GLU A 30 -10.61 3.59 -4.35
C GLU A 30 -9.63 2.94 -3.35
N VAL A 31 -9.64 3.43 -2.12
CA VAL A 31 -8.78 2.96 -1.04
C VAL A 31 -9.65 2.46 0.10
N LEU A 32 -9.57 1.16 0.38
CA LEU A 32 -10.35 0.52 1.44
C LEU A 32 -9.42 0.03 2.56
N PRO A 33 -9.15 0.86 3.59
CA PRO A 33 -8.45 0.39 4.78
C PRO A 33 -9.35 -0.56 5.58
N GLU A 34 -8.74 -1.55 6.24
CA GLU A 34 -9.45 -2.52 7.09
C GLU A 34 -10.60 -3.27 6.38
N SER A 35 -10.45 -3.50 5.07
CA SER A 35 -11.47 -4.17 4.27
C SER A 35 -11.72 -5.59 4.79
N PRO A 36 -12.97 -5.98 5.07
CA PRO A 36 -13.26 -7.32 5.50
C PRO A 36 -13.07 -8.28 4.30
N LEU A 37 -12.29 -9.35 4.49
CA LEU A 37 -12.09 -10.36 3.43
C LEU A 37 -13.28 -11.29 3.27
N MET A 38 -14.15 -11.34 4.28
CA MET A 38 -15.38 -12.13 4.34
C MET A 38 -16.49 -11.28 4.96
N SER A 39 -17.62 -11.88 5.34
CA SER A 39 -18.78 -11.16 5.87
C SER A 39 -18.50 -10.33 7.12
N GLU A 40 -17.66 -10.81 8.06
CA GLU A 40 -17.39 -10.07 9.31
C GLU A 40 -15.94 -10.15 9.84
N SER A 41 -15.13 -11.14 9.41
CA SER A 41 -13.73 -11.33 9.85
C SER A 41 -12.97 -12.32 8.96
N PRO A 42 -11.61 -12.25 8.89
CA PRO A 42 -10.75 -11.25 9.53
C PRO A 42 -10.81 -9.88 8.84
N LYS A 43 -10.76 -8.82 9.65
CA LYS A 43 -10.46 -7.46 9.18
C LYS A 43 -8.95 -7.34 9.01
N VAL A 44 -8.52 -6.80 7.89
CA VAL A 44 -7.14 -6.90 7.49
C VAL A 44 -6.41 -5.58 7.66
N ASP A 45 -5.12 -5.63 7.99
CA ASP A 45 -4.22 -4.49 7.76
C ASP A 45 -4.05 -4.17 6.24
N VAL A 46 -4.69 -4.98 5.37
CA VAL A 46 -4.66 -4.88 3.92
C VAL A 46 -5.50 -3.73 3.45
N LEU A 47 -4.81 -2.82 2.79
CA LEU A 47 -5.40 -1.81 1.94
C LEU A 47 -5.75 -2.44 0.59
N LEU A 48 -7.00 -2.34 0.17
CA LEU A 48 -7.36 -2.59 -1.23
C LEU A 48 -7.26 -1.28 -2.01
N LEU A 49 -6.47 -1.29 -3.08
CA LEU A 49 -6.57 -0.29 -4.14
C LEU A 49 -7.38 -0.88 -5.28
N LYS A 50 -8.52 -0.26 -5.60
CA LYS A 50 -9.38 -0.66 -6.72
C LYS A 50 -9.47 0.47 -7.74
N ARG A 51 -9.51 0.09 -9.00
CA ARG A 51 -9.75 0.98 -10.14
C ARG A 51 -10.83 0.41 -11.03
N ASP A 52 -11.60 1.28 -11.66
CA ASP A 52 -12.64 0.86 -12.61
C ASP A 52 -12.12 0.77 -14.05
N SER A 53 -10.94 1.33 -14.35
CA SER A 53 -10.33 1.33 -15.68
C SER A 53 -9.53 0.05 -15.97
N SER A 54 -9.21 -0.20 -17.25
CA SER A 54 -8.33 -1.31 -17.67
C SER A 54 -6.83 -0.97 -17.65
N GLN A 55 -6.47 0.32 -17.69
CA GLN A 55 -5.08 0.82 -17.58
C GLN A 55 -4.92 1.93 -16.54
N TRP A 56 -3.72 2.03 -15.94
CA TRP A 56 -3.36 3.17 -15.08
C TRP A 56 -3.23 4.45 -15.90
N THR A 57 -3.79 5.55 -15.41
CA THR A 57 -3.56 6.89 -15.99
C THR A 57 -2.20 7.42 -15.56
N THR A 58 -1.64 8.39 -16.30
CA THR A 58 -0.39 9.07 -15.91
C THR A 58 -0.49 9.70 -14.52
N ALA A 59 -1.65 10.25 -14.16
CA ALA A 59 -1.87 10.85 -12.85
C ALA A 59 -1.88 9.81 -11.72
N GLN A 60 -2.42 8.61 -11.97
CA GLN A 60 -2.39 7.49 -11.04
C GLN A 60 -0.96 6.95 -10.87
N LEU A 61 -0.25 6.73 -11.98
CA LEU A 61 1.15 6.26 -11.96
C LEU A 61 2.08 7.22 -11.20
N ALA A 62 1.83 8.53 -11.26
CA ALA A 62 2.59 9.53 -10.51
C ALA A 62 2.42 9.43 -8.99
N LEU A 63 1.39 8.71 -8.51
CA LEU A 63 1.06 8.57 -7.09
C LEU A 63 1.13 7.13 -6.59
N LEU A 64 1.55 6.18 -7.43
CA LEU A 64 1.75 4.79 -7.02
C LEU A 64 3.24 4.50 -6.84
N PRO A 65 3.65 3.80 -5.76
CA PRO A 65 5.06 3.51 -5.54
C PRO A 65 5.56 2.49 -6.55
N ASP A 66 6.88 2.43 -6.70
CA ASP A 66 7.57 1.38 -7.45
C ASP A 66 7.12 -0.02 -7.00
N GLY A 67 7.04 -0.95 -7.94
CA GLY A 67 6.44 -2.26 -7.78
C GLY A 67 4.92 -2.25 -7.95
N VAL A 68 4.21 -1.31 -7.30
CA VAL A 68 2.74 -1.20 -7.43
C VAL A 68 2.36 -0.58 -8.77
N ARG A 69 3.04 0.50 -9.17
CA ARG A 69 2.80 1.15 -10.46
C ARG A 69 3.18 0.29 -11.68
N ASP A 70 3.91 -0.81 -11.45
CA ASP A 70 4.40 -1.72 -12.49
C ASP A 70 3.47 -2.93 -12.72
N THR A 71 2.42 -3.08 -11.92
CA THR A 71 1.41 -4.14 -12.11
C THR A 71 0.26 -3.68 -13.01
N LYS A 72 -0.34 -4.63 -13.72
CA LYS A 72 -1.58 -4.42 -14.49
C LYS A 72 -2.85 -4.82 -13.73
N ALA A 73 -2.70 -5.38 -12.53
CA ALA A 73 -3.81 -5.81 -11.69
C ALA A 73 -4.84 -4.69 -11.46
N THR A 74 -6.12 -5.05 -11.37
CA THR A 74 -7.20 -4.11 -11.02
C THR A 74 -7.32 -3.96 -9.51
N ASP A 75 -7.00 -5.02 -8.79
CA ASP A 75 -7.14 -5.15 -7.36
C ASP A 75 -5.74 -5.32 -6.77
N ILE A 76 -5.32 -4.39 -5.93
CA ILE A 76 -4.02 -4.44 -5.26
C ILE A 76 -4.23 -4.60 -3.76
N LEU A 77 -3.64 -5.64 -3.18
CA LEU A 77 -3.68 -5.90 -1.75
C LEU A 77 -2.33 -5.50 -1.14
N LEU A 78 -2.33 -4.59 -0.16
CA LEU A 78 -1.11 -4.15 0.53
C LEU A 78 -1.10 -4.60 1.98
N GLU A 79 -0.32 -5.63 2.32
CA GLU A 79 -0.03 -6.00 3.72
C GLU A 79 1.13 -5.14 4.24
N PHE A 80 0.91 -4.36 5.30
CA PHE A 80 1.91 -3.40 5.81
C PHE A 80 2.51 -3.80 7.16
N LYS A 81 3.82 -4.05 7.19
CA LYS A 81 4.60 -4.31 8.40
C LYS A 81 5.48 -3.10 8.74
N TYR A 82 5.04 -2.33 9.75
CA TYR A 82 5.77 -1.15 10.22
C TYR A 82 6.98 -1.51 11.11
N SER A 83 6.74 -2.16 12.24
CA SER A 83 7.81 -2.48 13.21
C SER A 83 8.47 -3.83 12.96
N GLU A 84 7.80 -4.71 12.22
CA GLU A 84 8.24 -6.08 11.97
C GLU A 84 9.01 -6.14 10.64
N SER A 85 10.06 -6.95 10.62
CA SER A 85 10.74 -7.31 9.36
C SER A 85 9.95 -8.40 8.64
N LEU A 86 10.39 -8.74 7.44
CA LEU A 86 9.89 -9.90 6.68
C LEU A 86 9.95 -11.18 7.55
N SER A 87 8.87 -11.97 7.54
CA SER A 87 8.76 -13.26 8.23
C SER A 87 7.93 -14.25 7.41
N ASP A 88 8.00 -15.53 7.78
CA ASP A 88 7.16 -16.58 7.20
C ASP A 88 5.67 -16.28 7.42
N ASP A 89 5.31 -15.86 8.64
CA ASP A 89 3.94 -15.51 9.02
C ASP A 89 3.38 -14.35 8.19
N ALA A 90 4.18 -13.30 7.96
CA ALA A 90 3.74 -12.17 7.14
C ALA A 90 3.47 -12.59 5.69
N VAL A 91 4.28 -13.50 5.13
CA VAL A 91 4.06 -14.06 3.80
C VAL A 91 2.81 -14.95 3.78
N GLN A 92 2.65 -15.84 4.74
CA GLN A 92 1.49 -16.74 4.84
C GLN A 92 0.18 -15.96 4.99
N GLN A 93 0.21 -14.92 5.82
CA GLN A 93 -0.90 -14.00 6.02
C GLN A 93 -1.28 -13.31 4.70
N THR A 94 -0.30 -12.72 3.99
CA THR A 94 -0.52 -12.08 2.69
C THR A 94 -1.09 -13.07 1.65
N LEU A 95 -0.58 -14.30 1.62
CA LEU A 95 -1.07 -15.35 0.73
C LEU A 95 -2.52 -15.77 1.04
N THR A 96 -2.87 -15.82 2.32
CA THR A 96 -4.23 -16.13 2.76
C THR A 96 -5.19 -15.05 2.28
N TYR A 97 -4.82 -13.79 2.41
CA TYR A 97 -5.63 -12.66 1.99
C TYR A 97 -5.83 -12.60 0.48
N ASP A 98 -4.76 -12.82 -0.29
CA ASP A 98 -4.82 -12.99 -1.74
C ASP A 98 -5.84 -14.05 -2.15
N PHE A 99 -5.75 -15.23 -1.53
CA PHE A 99 -6.64 -16.35 -1.83
C PHE A 99 -8.09 -16.03 -1.49
N LEU A 100 -8.37 -15.53 -0.28
CA LEU A 100 -9.72 -15.23 0.17
C LEU A 100 -10.37 -14.13 -0.67
N HIS A 101 -9.65 -13.05 -0.96
CA HIS A 101 -10.15 -11.96 -1.81
C HIS A 101 -10.53 -12.47 -3.20
N ARG A 102 -9.63 -13.23 -3.85
CA ARG A 102 -9.91 -13.82 -5.17
C ARG A 102 -11.12 -14.73 -5.17
N LYS A 103 -11.27 -15.55 -4.12
CA LYS A 103 -12.40 -16.47 -4.00
C LYS A 103 -13.71 -15.74 -3.76
N HIS A 104 -13.73 -14.77 -2.87
CA HIS A 104 -14.93 -14.01 -2.54
C HIS A 104 -15.40 -13.07 -3.67
N LYS A 105 -14.45 -12.53 -4.45
CA LYS A 105 -14.75 -11.62 -5.58
C LYS A 105 -14.75 -12.31 -6.94
N GLU A 106 -14.56 -13.63 -6.98
CA GLU A 106 -14.49 -14.43 -8.21
C GLU A 106 -13.44 -13.91 -9.22
N LYS A 107 -12.34 -13.36 -8.71
CA LYS A 107 -11.27 -12.74 -9.50
C LYS A 107 -10.25 -13.76 -10.00
N LYS A 108 -9.79 -13.57 -11.24
CA LYS A 108 -8.67 -14.32 -11.81
C LYS A 108 -7.36 -13.93 -11.13
N ARG A 109 -6.33 -14.77 -11.28
CA ARG A 109 -5.05 -14.58 -10.61
C ARG A 109 -4.31 -13.34 -11.10
N GLU A 110 -4.54 -12.94 -12.34
CA GLU A 110 -3.88 -11.82 -13.01
C GLU A 110 -4.55 -10.47 -12.67
N GLU A 111 -5.78 -10.51 -12.16
CA GLU A 111 -6.53 -9.32 -11.76
C GLU A 111 -6.15 -8.83 -10.36
N VAL A 112 -5.53 -9.69 -9.54
CA VAL A 112 -5.12 -9.39 -8.17
C VAL A 112 -3.60 -9.45 -8.03
N GLN A 113 -2.99 -8.43 -7.44
CA GLN A 113 -1.58 -8.43 -7.09
C GLN A 113 -1.40 -8.06 -5.62
N SER A 114 -0.80 -8.97 -4.85
CA SER A 114 -0.53 -8.77 -3.44
C SER A 114 0.90 -8.26 -3.22
N PHE A 115 1.04 -7.28 -2.33
CA PHE A 115 2.31 -6.71 -1.92
C PHE A 115 2.47 -6.80 -0.41
N LEU A 116 3.66 -7.19 0.03
CA LEU A 116 4.09 -7.12 1.42
C LEU A 116 5.04 -5.93 1.56
N LEU A 117 4.61 -4.90 2.29
CA LEU A 117 5.37 -3.67 2.50
C LEU A 117 6.11 -3.78 3.84
N SER A 118 7.44 -3.68 3.80
CA SER A 118 8.25 -3.65 5.01
C SER A 118 8.89 -2.29 5.19
N ALA A 119 8.51 -1.61 6.28
CA ALA A 119 9.15 -0.39 6.73
C ALA A 119 10.55 -0.64 7.29
N THR A 120 10.84 -1.86 7.74
CA THR A 120 12.19 -2.29 8.17
C THR A 120 12.92 -2.95 7.01
N LYS A 121 14.25 -2.80 6.92
CA LYS A 121 15.02 -3.47 5.87
C LYS A 121 14.95 -5.00 6.07
N PRO A 122 14.53 -5.80 5.07
CA PRO A 122 14.54 -7.25 5.16
C PRO A 122 15.97 -7.79 5.33
N GLN A 123 16.14 -8.80 6.17
CA GLN A 123 17.43 -9.46 6.34
C GLN A 123 17.76 -10.36 5.14
N LYS A 124 19.04 -10.39 4.73
CA LYS A 124 19.52 -11.23 3.62
C LYS A 124 19.24 -12.72 3.83
N SER A 125 19.37 -13.20 5.06
CA SER A 125 19.07 -14.59 5.45
C SER A 125 17.60 -14.93 5.21
N THR A 126 16.68 -14.07 5.66
CA THR A 126 15.24 -14.25 5.47
C THR A 126 14.83 -14.18 4.01
N LEU A 127 15.38 -13.22 3.24
CA LEU A 127 15.15 -13.13 1.80
C LEU A 127 15.56 -14.43 1.10
N LYS A 128 16.75 -14.97 1.42
CA LYS A 128 17.24 -16.24 0.87
C LYS A 128 16.31 -17.41 1.25
N LYS A 129 15.91 -17.51 2.51
CA LYS A 129 15.01 -18.56 3.03
C LYS A 129 13.66 -18.56 2.31
N LEU A 130 13.10 -17.40 2.04
CA LEU A 130 11.80 -17.23 1.37
C LEU A 130 11.90 -17.12 -0.16
N GLY A 131 13.10 -17.30 -0.72
CA GLY A 131 13.36 -17.30 -2.16
C GLY A 131 13.26 -15.91 -2.82
N TYR A 132 13.21 -14.82 -2.07
CA TYR A 132 13.16 -13.46 -2.63
C TYR A 132 14.49 -13.04 -3.26
N LYS A 133 14.40 -12.53 -4.48
CA LYS A 133 15.50 -11.90 -5.23
C LYS A 133 15.14 -10.46 -5.56
N SER A 134 16.15 -9.58 -5.54
CA SER A 134 16.00 -8.21 -6.01
C SER A 134 15.64 -8.22 -7.50
N THR A 135 14.75 -7.32 -7.88
CA THR A 135 14.50 -7.01 -9.30
C THR A 135 15.48 -5.94 -9.79
N ASN A 136 15.31 -5.47 -11.03
CA ASN A 136 15.99 -4.28 -11.53
C ASN A 136 15.47 -2.97 -10.91
N ILE A 137 14.36 -3.01 -10.17
CA ILE A 137 13.79 -1.85 -9.48
C ILE A 137 14.25 -1.88 -8.01
N PRO A 138 14.92 -0.82 -7.51
CA PRO A 138 15.39 -0.75 -6.13
C PRO A 138 14.27 -0.98 -5.11
N GLY A 139 14.54 -1.83 -4.12
CA GLY A 139 13.59 -2.15 -3.05
C GLY A 139 12.42 -3.06 -3.45
N VAL A 140 12.30 -3.47 -4.71
CA VAL A 140 11.29 -4.41 -5.18
C VAL A 140 11.90 -5.80 -5.30
N TYR A 141 11.29 -6.77 -4.62
CA TYR A 141 11.73 -8.16 -4.57
C TYR A 141 10.63 -9.12 -5.04
N ARG A 142 11.02 -10.18 -5.74
CA ARG A 142 10.13 -11.28 -6.14
C ARG A 142 10.66 -12.61 -5.67
N SER A 143 9.77 -13.45 -5.12
CA SER A 143 10.13 -14.81 -4.75
C SER A 143 10.26 -15.70 -5.98
N GLN A 144 11.27 -16.56 -6.00
CA GLN A 144 11.44 -17.63 -6.99
C GLN A 144 10.60 -18.87 -6.67
N PHE A 145 10.02 -18.94 -5.47
CA PHE A 145 9.20 -20.08 -5.06
C PHE A 145 7.77 -19.97 -5.58
N ARG A 146 7.28 -21.05 -6.22
CA ARG A 146 6.01 -21.07 -6.94
C ARG A 146 4.79 -20.62 -6.13
N LEU A 147 4.76 -20.94 -4.83
CA LEU A 147 3.65 -20.59 -3.94
C LEU A 147 3.71 -19.15 -3.45
N ILE A 148 4.89 -18.55 -3.38
CA ILE A 148 5.12 -17.22 -2.79
C ILE A 148 5.30 -16.15 -3.87
N ARG A 149 5.66 -16.52 -5.10
CA ARG A 149 5.98 -15.58 -6.20
C ARG A 149 4.91 -14.54 -6.53
N GLN A 150 3.64 -14.79 -6.16
CA GLN A 150 2.56 -13.81 -6.31
C GLN A 150 2.59 -12.70 -5.25
N VAL A 151 3.32 -12.86 -4.15
CA VAL A 151 3.53 -11.78 -3.17
C VAL A 151 4.80 -11.04 -3.57
N VAL A 152 4.66 -9.77 -3.94
CA VAL A 152 5.79 -8.89 -4.22
C VAL A 152 6.19 -8.20 -2.92
N LEU A 153 7.46 -8.28 -2.56
CA LEU A 153 7.97 -7.62 -1.37
C LEU A 153 8.51 -6.24 -1.73
N LEU A 154 8.04 -5.21 -1.03
CA LEU A 154 8.52 -3.84 -1.13
C LEU A 154 9.27 -3.46 0.15
N SER A 155 10.58 -3.22 0.05
CA SER A 155 11.35 -2.62 1.14
C SER A 155 11.35 -1.10 1.03
N LEU A 156 10.62 -0.42 1.92
CA LEU A 156 10.45 1.03 1.88
C LEU A 156 11.76 1.80 2.13
N ASN A 157 12.75 1.16 2.76
CA ASN A 157 14.09 1.74 2.95
C ASN A 157 14.92 1.75 1.66
N GLU A 158 14.62 0.83 0.74
CA GLU A 158 15.45 0.55 -0.43
C GLU A 158 14.83 1.05 -1.74
N LEU A 159 13.58 1.51 -1.72
CA LEU A 159 12.96 2.22 -2.84
C LEU A 159 13.80 3.42 -3.28
N ALA A 160 13.76 3.79 -4.55
CA ALA A 160 14.46 4.98 -5.07
C ALA A 160 13.94 6.28 -4.43
N ASN A 161 14.73 7.36 -4.47
CA ASN A 161 14.31 8.69 -4.00
C ASN A 161 13.51 9.44 -5.07
N GLU A 162 12.41 8.82 -5.51
CA GLU A 162 11.54 9.38 -6.54
C GLU A 162 10.27 10.00 -5.94
N PRO A 163 9.64 10.99 -6.60
CA PRO A 163 8.44 11.64 -6.11
C PRO A 163 7.29 10.68 -5.79
N HIS A 164 7.07 9.67 -6.64
CA HIS A 164 6.01 8.67 -6.45
C HIS A 164 6.30 7.65 -5.35
N ASN A 165 7.53 7.60 -4.82
CA ASN A 165 7.87 6.79 -3.64
C ASN A 165 7.83 7.62 -2.35
N ALA A 166 7.74 8.95 -2.42
CA ALA A 166 8.00 9.83 -1.28
C ALA A 166 7.08 9.54 -0.09
N PHE A 167 5.78 9.33 -0.32
CA PHE A 167 4.79 9.11 0.74
C PHE A 167 4.98 7.77 1.45
N VAL A 168 5.23 6.66 0.73
CA VAL A 168 5.52 5.37 1.37
C VAL A 168 6.85 5.42 2.12
N LYS A 169 7.85 6.14 1.59
CA LYS A 169 9.16 6.30 2.24
C LYS A 169 9.10 7.14 3.52
N CYS A 170 8.01 7.84 3.80
CA CYS A 170 7.80 8.52 5.09
C CYS A 170 7.65 7.53 6.25
N PHE A 171 7.28 6.29 5.96
CA PHE A 171 7.12 5.21 6.93
C PHE A 171 8.36 4.33 7.05
N ARG A 172 9.47 4.67 6.38
CA ARG A 172 10.68 3.86 6.43
C ARG A 172 11.36 3.96 7.80
N GLY A 173 11.78 2.83 8.36
CA GLY A 173 12.42 2.73 9.67
C GLY A 173 11.44 2.89 10.84
N LYS A 174 11.99 3.08 12.05
CA LYS A 174 11.19 3.24 13.29
C LYS A 174 10.77 4.70 13.57
N SER A 175 11.12 5.63 12.70
CA SER A 175 10.84 7.07 12.86
C SER A 175 10.00 7.58 11.68
N PHE A 176 8.68 7.61 11.85
CA PHE A 176 7.81 8.34 10.94
C PHE A 176 8.20 9.82 10.94
N CYS A 177 8.33 10.41 9.75
CA CYS A 177 8.71 11.81 9.61
C CYS A 177 7.62 12.58 8.85
N ALA A 178 6.67 13.15 9.60
CA ALA A 178 5.56 13.93 9.05
C ALA A 178 6.02 15.13 8.20
N GLN A 179 7.20 15.71 8.50
CA GLN A 179 7.77 16.82 7.72
C GLN A 179 8.06 16.44 6.26
N LYS A 180 8.29 15.15 5.95
CA LYS A 180 8.52 14.67 4.58
C LYS A 180 7.24 14.64 3.73
N LEU A 181 6.05 14.80 4.33
CA LEU A 181 4.77 14.91 3.64
C LEU A 181 4.43 16.36 3.23
N LEU A 182 5.14 17.36 3.76
CA LEU A 182 4.92 18.78 3.44
C LEU A 182 5.06 19.13 1.94
N PRO A 183 5.94 18.50 1.13
CA PRO A 183 6.03 18.76 -0.31
C PRO A 183 4.81 18.24 -1.12
N LEU A 184 3.94 17.42 -0.52
CA LEU A 184 2.73 16.88 -1.16
C LEU A 184 1.51 17.81 -0.99
N LYS A 185 1.57 18.78 -0.08
CA LYS A 185 0.52 19.79 0.14
C LYS A 185 0.09 20.54 -1.14
N PRO A 186 0.96 20.99 -2.05
CA PRO A 186 0.52 21.67 -3.27
C PRO A 186 -0.23 20.76 -4.25
N VAL A 187 -0.03 19.43 -4.22
CA VAL A 187 -0.79 18.48 -5.06
C VAL A 187 -2.21 18.31 -4.52
N ILE A 188 -2.37 18.23 -3.20
CA ILE A 188 -3.66 18.09 -2.50
C ILE A 188 -4.44 19.41 -2.49
N ALA A 189 -3.77 20.55 -2.25
CA ALA A 189 -4.39 21.87 -2.12
C ALA A 189 -4.83 22.49 -3.46
N LYS A 190 -4.09 22.25 -4.56
CA LYS A 190 -4.44 22.83 -5.87
C LYS A 190 -5.71 22.25 -6.49
N ARG A 191 -6.19 21.07 -6.06
CA ARG A 191 -7.41 20.43 -6.63
C ARG A 191 -8.70 20.73 -5.86
N LYS A 192 -8.65 21.01 -4.55
CA LYS A 192 -9.85 21.49 -3.81
C LYS A 192 -10.40 22.81 -4.37
N LYS A 193 -9.54 23.68 -4.94
CA LYS A 193 -9.96 24.91 -5.64
C LYS A 193 -10.69 24.64 -6.96
N LYS A 194 -10.40 23.55 -7.68
CA LYS A 194 -11.08 23.25 -8.96
C LYS A 194 -12.48 22.66 -8.79
N ARG A 195 -12.77 21.97 -7.68
CA ARG A 195 -14.13 21.45 -7.38
C ARG A 195 -15.10 22.50 -6.82
N LEU A 196 -14.62 23.66 -6.37
CA LEU A 196 -15.48 24.77 -5.90
C LEU A 196 -15.93 25.74 -7.01
N ILE A 197 -15.43 25.61 -8.25
CA ILE A 197 -15.68 26.60 -9.33
C ILE A 197 -16.79 26.14 -10.31
N CYS A 198 -17.32 24.91 -10.21
CA CYS A 198 -18.37 24.42 -11.12
C CYS A 198 -19.81 24.42 -10.55
N TRP A 199 -20.10 25.19 -9.50
CA TRP A 199 -21.46 25.26 -8.91
C TRP A 199 -22.03 26.67 -8.74
N ASN A 200 -21.57 27.65 -9.53
CA ASN A 200 -22.21 28.97 -9.61
C ASN A 200 -22.27 29.44 -11.07
N ARG A 201 -23.28 28.96 -11.80
CA ARG A 201 -23.91 29.65 -12.95
C ARG A 201 -25.12 28.84 -13.42
N VAL A 202 -26.25 29.05 -12.75
CA VAL A 202 -27.57 29.01 -13.39
C VAL A 202 -28.34 30.17 -12.78
N ASP A 203 -28.38 31.28 -13.50
CA ASP A 203 -29.38 32.33 -13.39
C ASP A 203 -29.55 32.88 -14.80
N TYR A 204 -30.65 32.49 -15.44
CA TYR A 204 -31.55 33.30 -16.26
C TYR A 204 -32.84 32.51 -16.48
#